data_AF-A0AAX2J8K1-F1
#
_entry.id   AF-A0AAX2J8K1-F1
#
_cell.length_a   1.000
_cell.length_b   1.000
_cell.length_c   1.000
_cell.angle_alpha   90.00
_cell.angle_beta   90.00
_cell.angle_gamma   90.00
#
_symmetry.space_group_name_H-M   'P 1'
#
loop_
_entity.id
_entity.type
_entity.pdbx_description
1 polymer ?
#
loop_
_entity_poly.entity_id
_entity_poly.type
_entity_poly.pdbx_seq_one_letter_code
_entity_poly.pdbx_strand_id
1 'polypeptide(L)' 'MNKVEIRKKLLDLNKTMGWLANELKVSRRTLYRKLENNDLKTLKEIEKILSHYM' A
#
# COMPACT_ATOMS: atom_id res chain seq x y z
N MET A 1 -8.58 3.80 3.78
CA MET A 1 -8.01 4.04 2.44
C MET A 1 -8.41 2.93 1.49
N ASN A 2 -9.06 3.27 0.38
CA ASN A 2 -9.38 2.36 -0.71
C ASN A 2 -8.16 2.12 -1.61
N LYS A 3 -8.16 0.99 -2.34
CA LYS A 3 -7.11 0.61 -3.31
C LYS A 3 -6.78 1.73 -4.31
N VAL A 4 -7.78 2.50 -4.73
CA VAL A 4 -7.63 3.63 -5.64
C VAL A 4 -6.83 4.78 -4.99
N GLU A 5 -7.12 5.09 -3.73
CA GLU A 5 -6.39 6.13 -2.98
C GLU A 5 -4.93 5.76 -2.77
N ILE A 6 -4.67 4.48 -2.44
CA ILE A 6 -3.29 3.96 -2.30
C ILE A 6 -2.52 4.14 -3.60
N ARG A 7 -3.13 3.79 -4.74
CA ARG A 7 -2.48 3.96 -6.04
C ARG A 7 -2.19 5.43 -6.37
N LYS A 8 -3.12 6.34 -6.09
CA LYS A 8 -2.90 7.78 -6.29
C LYS A 8 -1.73 8.28 -5.45
N LYS A 9 -1.75 8.03 -4.13
CA LYS A 9 -0.65 8.43 -3.24
C LYS A 9 0.70 7.85 -3.67
N LEU A 10 0.73 6.60 -4.14
CA LEU A 10 1.97 6.01 -4.66
C LEU A 10 2.46 6.73 -5.92
N LEU A 11 1.56 7.09 -6.85
CA LEU A 11 1.92 7.85 -8.05
C LEU A 11 2.47 9.23 -7.70
N ASP A 12 1.85 9.93 -6.75
CA ASP A 12 2.32 11.24 -6.28
C ASP A 12 3.74 11.17 -5.69
N LEU A 13 4.09 10.04 -5.07
CA LEU A 13 5.43 9.75 -4.53
C LEU A 13 6.40 9.13 -5.55
N ASN A 14 5.99 8.98 -6.81
CA ASN A 14 6.73 8.26 -7.85
C ASN A 14 7.13 6.82 -7.42
N LYS A 15 6.23 6.16 -6.71
CA LYS A 15 6.37 4.77 -6.23
C LYS A 15 5.37 3.85 -6.91
N THR A 16 5.64 2.55 -6.85
CA THR A 16 4.79 1.52 -7.45
C THR A 16 4.16 0.62 -6.40
N MET A 17 3.10 -0.11 -6.78
CA MET A 17 2.55 -1.20 -5.94
C MET A 17 3.59 -2.27 -5.63
N GLY A 18 4.60 -2.46 -6.50
CA GLY A 18 5.72 -3.37 -6.25
C GLY A 18 6.63 -2.86 -5.15
N TRP A 19 6.92 -1.57 -5.13
CA TRP A 19 7.67 -0.93 -4.05
C TRP A 19 6.91 -1.07 -2.71
N LEU A 20 5.60 -0.79 -2.69
CA LEU A 20 4.79 -0.93 -1.48
C LEU A 20 4.78 -2.36 -0.94
N ALA A 21 4.73 -3.36 -1.84
CA ALA A 21 4.82 -4.76 -1.44
C ALA A 21 6.16 -5.11 -0.78
N ASN A 22 7.26 -4.53 -1.28
CA ASN A 22 8.59 -4.70 -0.69
C ASN A 22 8.68 -4.07 0.70
N GLU A 23 8.18 -2.85 0.89
CA GLU A 23 8.14 -2.19 2.22
C GLU A 23 7.37 -3.01 3.25
N LEU A 24 6.25 -3.60 2.83
CA LEU A 24 5.41 -4.46 3.66
C LEU A 24 5.95 -5.89 3.82
N LYS A 25 7.09 -6.23 3.19
CA LYS A 25 7.68 -7.58 3.18
C LYS A 25 6.68 -8.67 2.78
N VAL A 26 5.84 -8.38 1.79
CA VAL A 26 4.85 -9.33 1.24
C VAL A 26 4.97 -9.44 -0.27
N SER A 27 4.51 -10.55 -0.83
CA SER A 27 4.39 -10.65 -2.29
C SER A 27 3.34 -9.67 -2.81
N ARG A 28 3.49 -9.19 -4.05
CA ARG A 28 2.47 -8.34 -4.70
C ARG A 28 1.10 -9.01 -4.71
N ARG A 29 1.04 -10.33 -4.93
CA ARG A 29 -0.21 -11.10 -4.92
C ARG A 29 -0.88 -11.06 -3.55
N THR A 30 -0.10 -11.23 -2.49
CA THR A 30 -0.57 -11.13 -1.10
C THR A 30 -1.04 -9.71 -0.79
N LEU A 31 -0.32 -8.68 -1.25
CA LEU A 31 -0.75 -7.28 -1.10
C LEU A 31 -2.11 -7.06 -1.76
N TYR A 32 -2.29 -7.47 -3.02
CA TYR A 32 -3.57 -7.33 -3.72
C TYR A 32 -4.70 -8.04 -2.99
N ARG A 33 -4.48 -9.28 -2.53
CA ARG A 33 -5.49 -10.04 -1.76
C ARG A 33 -5.86 -9.35 -0.45
N LYS A 34 -4.87 -8.82 0.27
CA LYS A 34 -5.09 -8.07 1.52
C LYS A 34 -5.89 -6.78 1.29
N LEU A 35 -5.61 -6.09 0.19
CA LEU A 35 -6.36 -4.89 -0.21
C LEU A 35 -7.79 -5.20 -0.66
N GLU A 36 -8.02 -6.33 -1.32
CA GLU A 36 -9.37 -6.78 -1.69
C GLU A 36 -10.20 -7.18 -0.48
N ASN A 37 -9.56 -7.81 0.52
CA ASN A 37 -10.21 -8.19 1.78
C ASN A 37 -10.34 -7.03 2.78
N ASN A 38 -9.97 -5.80 2.43
CA ASN A 38 -9.96 -4.65 3.33
C ASN A 38 -9.26 -4.94 4.67
N ASP A 39 -8.12 -5.62 4.63
CA ASP A 39 -7.35 -5.98 5.82
C ASP A 39 -6.88 -4.72 6.57
N LEU A 40 -7.56 -4.42 7.68
CA LEU A 40 -7.34 -3.19 8.47
C LEU A 40 -5.89 -3.04 8.94
N LYS A 41 -5.23 -4.15 9.27
CA LYS A 41 -3.82 -4.14 9.70
C LYS A 41 -2.91 -3.67 8.57
N THR A 42 -3.08 -4.24 7.38
CA THR A 42 -2.31 -3.86 6.20
C THR A 42 -2.58 -2.42 5.79
N LEU A 43 -3.84 -1.96 5.85
CA LEU A 43 -4.18 -0.57 5.54
C LEU A 43 -3.49 0.43 6.48
N LYS A 44 -3.44 0.14 7.80
CA LYS A 44 -2.72 0.97 8.77
C LYS A 44 -1.22 1.00 8.52
N GLU A 45 -0.60 -0.12 8.15
CA GLU A 45 0.82 -0.14 7.83
C GLU A 45 1.12 0.65 6.54
N ILE A 46 0.28 0.53 5.52
CA ILE A 46 0.40 1.32 4.29
C ILE A 46 0.31 2.82 4.62
N GLU A 47 -0.66 3.21 5.44
CA GLU A 47 -0.83 4.60 5.85
C GLU A 47 0.40 5.14 6.61
N LYS A 48 0.96 4.34 7.53
CA LYS A 48 2.20 4.68 8.25
C LYS A 48 3.44 4.81 7.35
N ILE A 49 3.52 3.97 6.31
CA ILE A 49 4.61 4.07 5.32
C ILE A 49 4.44 5.35 4.51
N LEU A 50 3.23 5.60 3.99
CA LEU A 50 2.95 6.77 3.17
C LEU A 50 3.08 8.08 3.94
N SER A 51 2.77 8.08 5.25
CA SER A 51 2.92 9.27 6.10
C SER A 51 4.37 9.68 6.35
N HIS A 52 5.37 8.84 6.05
CA HIS A 52 6.78 9.26 6.11
C HIS A 52 7.19 10.15 4.93
N TYR A 53 6.38 10.20 3.88
CA TYR A 53 6.68 10.91 2.64
C TYR A 53 5.75 12.12 2.41
N MET A 54 4.89 12.43 3.41
CA MET A 54 4.03 13.63 3.46
C MET A 54 4.47 14.50 4.63
#